data_AF-A0A542Y5W1-F1
#
_entry.id   AF-A0A542Y5W1-F1
#
_cell.length_a   1.000
_cell.length_b   1.000
_cell.length_c   1.000
_cell.angle_alpha   90.00
_cell.angle_beta   90.00
_cell.angle_gamma   90.00
#
_symmetry.space_group_name_H-M   'P 1'
#
loop_
_entity.id
_entity.type
_entity.pdbx_description
1 polymer ?
#
loop_
_entity_poly.entity_id
_entity_poly.type
_entity_poly.pdbx_seq_one_letter_code
_entity_poly.pdbx_strand_id
1 'polypeptide(L)'
;MVEGAKRGVTRGYVLGLLGAALVVTAALVVASWGLIGMALGREPVESDGVPLWFGVLSIGLGLALLGVLLWQQALSLLRGRKSPVAGIMVVAGFGAYLLWGLCGIAVGLGTEETWFSPFALVLIPIWIIAVALFWLVLARRIYTDRPTPKWPWERREEQG
;
A
#
# COMPACT_ATOMS: atom_id res chain seq x y z
N MET A 1 -20.75 -34.80 1.69
CA MET A 1 -20.63 -33.46 2.29
C MET A 1 -19.43 -32.79 1.64
N VAL A 2 -19.63 -31.69 0.92
CA VAL A 2 -18.52 -30.98 0.27
C VAL A 2 -17.73 -30.31 1.39
N GLU A 3 -16.62 -30.92 1.79
CA GLU A 3 -15.65 -30.31 2.69
C GLU A 3 -15.32 -28.93 2.15
N GLY A 4 -15.80 -27.92 2.87
CA GLY A 4 -15.47 -26.54 2.61
C GLY A 4 -13.97 -26.40 2.75
N ALA A 5 -13.26 -26.40 1.62
CA ALA A 5 -11.84 -26.14 1.52
C ALA A 5 -11.52 -24.99 2.47
N LYS A 6 -10.78 -25.28 3.55
CA LYS A 6 -10.36 -24.30 4.56
C LYS A 6 -9.70 -23.14 3.82
N ARG A 7 -10.46 -22.08 3.53
CA ARG A 7 -9.97 -20.83 2.96
C ARG A 7 -9.08 -20.22 4.04
N GLY A 8 -7.79 -20.53 4.02
CA GLY A 8 -6.80 -20.07 5.00
C GLY A 8 -6.64 -18.54 5.07
N VAL A 9 -7.25 -17.82 4.13
CA VAL A 9 -7.34 -16.36 4.10
C VAL A 9 -8.80 -15.94 4.25
N THR A 10 -9.13 -15.46 5.45
CA THR A 10 -10.45 -14.86 5.72
C THR A 10 -10.49 -13.41 5.21
N ARG A 11 -11.69 -12.89 4.94
CA ARG A 11 -11.87 -11.47 4.60
C ARG A 11 -11.25 -10.55 5.67
N GLY A 12 -11.37 -10.94 6.94
CA GLY A 12 -10.78 -10.20 8.07
C GLY A 12 -9.26 -10.11 8.01
N TYR A 13 -8.56 -11.19 7.63
CA TYR A 13 -7.11 -11.16 7.47
C TYR A 13 -6.67 -10.16 6.39
N VAL A 14 -7.33 -10.17 5.23
CA VAL A 14 -7.00 -9.25 4.13
C VAL A 14 -7.24 -7.80 4.53
N LEU A 15 -8.36 -7.52 5.20
CA LEU A 15 -8.67 -6.18 5.70
C LEU A 15 -7.68 -5.71 6.78
N GLY A 16 -7.28 -6.60 7.69
CA GLY A 16 -6.27 -6.31 8.70
C GLY A 16 -4.90 -6.01 8.08
N LEU A 17 -4.47 -6.83 7.10
CA LEU A 17 -3.23 -6.61 6.38
C LEU A 17 -3.25 -5.30 5.57
N LEU A 18 -4.38 -4.98 4.96
CA LEU A 18 -4.59 -3.73 4.22
C LEU A 18 -4.48 -2.53 5.16
N GLY A 19 -5.17 -2.57 6.31
CA GLY A 19 -5.09 -1.51 7.32
C GLY A 19 -3.65 -1.32 7.83
N ALA A 20 -2.96 -2.41 8.16
CA ALA A 20 -1.57 -2.36 8.58
C ALA A 20 -0.66 -1.75 7.50
N ALA A 21 -0.83 -2.14 6.23
CA ALA A 21 -0.06 -1.60 5.12
C ALA A 21 -0.28 -0.09 4.96
N LEU A 22 -1.52 0.41 5.08
CA LEU A 22 -1.81 1.84 4.99
C LEU A 22 -1.18 2.62 6.14
N VAL A 23 -1.28 2.12 7.39
CA VAL A 23 -0.69 2.76 8.56
C VAL A 23 0.84 2.82 8.45
N VAL A 24 1.48 1.71 8.06
CA VAL A 24 2.93 1.67 7.87
C VAL A 24 3.35 2.61 6.73
N THR A 25 2.60 2.66 5.64
CA THR A 25 2.89 3.59 4.52
C THR A 25 2.80 5.04 5.00
N ALA A 26 1.75 5.42 5.72
CA ALA A 26 1.61 6.76 6.29
C ALA A 26 2.77 7.11 7.22
N ALA A 27 3.18 6.18 8.08
CA ALA A 27 4.32 6.35 8.98
C ALA A 27 5.64 6.55 8.20
N LEU A 28 5.86 5.79 7.13
CA LEU A 28 7.03 5.95 6.26
C LEU A 28 7.04 7.33 5.59
N VAL A 29 5.89 7.83 5.12
CA VAL A 29 5.79 9.19 4.56
C VAL A 29 6.17 10.23 5.59
N VAL A 30 5.56 10.19 6.77
CA VAL A 30 5.85 11.15 7.86
C VAL A 30 7.32 11.11 8.24
N ALA A 31 7.89 9.91 8.40
CA ALA A 31 9.31 9.74 8.71
C ALA A 31 10.22 10.28 7.61
N SER A 32 9.96 9.93 6.35
CA SER A 32 10.76 10.40 5.21
C SER A 32 10.66 11.91 5.02
N TRP A 33 9.47 12.49 5.16
CA TRP A 33 9.29 13.94 5.10
C TRP A 33 9.98 14.64 6.26
N GLY A 34 9.89 14.12 7.47
CA GLY A 34 10.62 14.67 8.62
C GLY A 34 12.13 14.67 8.39
N LEU A 35 12.68 13.57 7.87
CA LEU A 35 14.10 13.47 7.53
C LEU A 35 14.51 14.44 6.42
N ILE A 36 13.73 14.53 5.34
CA ILE A 36 13.99 15.47 4.23
C ILE A 36 13.92 16.91 4.73
N GLY A 37 12.90 17.24 5.55
CA GLY A 37 12.73 18.57 6.09
C GLY A 37 13.87 18.98 7.02
N MET A 38 14.31 18.08 7.90
CA MET A 38 15.50 18.32 8.73
C MET A 38 16.78 18.49 7.90
N ALA A 39 16.96 17.67 6.86
CA ALA A 39 18.16 17.70 6.03
C ALA A 39 18.25 18.95 5.15
N LEU A 40 17.11 19.47 4.68
CA LEU A 40 17.06 20.57 3.73
C LEU A 40 16.61 21.90 4.36
N GLY A 41 16.19 21.89 5.64
CA GLY A 41 15.71 23.08 6.34
C GLY A 41 14.44 23.68 5.74
N ARG A 42 13.60 22.85 5.12
CA ARG A 42 12.38 23.26 4.41
C ARG A 42 11.20 22.39 4.72
N GLU A 43 10.01 22.91 4.48
CA GLU A 43 8.75 22.17 4.65
C GLU A 43 8.23 21.61 3.31
N PRO A 44 7.30 20.63 3.35
CA PRO A 44 6.70 20.08 2.12
C PRO A 44 5.88 21.11 1.34
N VAL A 45 5.38 22.14 2.02
CA VAL A 45 4.53 23.21 1.50
C VAL A 45 5.01 24.52 2.14
N GLU A 46 5.51 25.46 1.34
CA GLU A 46 6.06 26.74 1.84
C GLU A 46 5.30 27.96 1.28
N SER A 47 4.51 27.77 0.24
CA SER A 47 3.72 28.84 -0.37
C SER A 47 2.68 29.44 0.60
N ASP A 48 2.80 30.75 0.87
CA ASP A 48 2.00 31.55 1.84
C ASP A 48 0.46 31.58 1.61
N GLY A 49 -0.05 30.90 0.58
CA GLY A 49 -1.48 30.81 0.26
C GLY A 49 -2.10 29.43 0.45
N VAL A 50 -1.29 28.40 0.75
CA VAL A 50 -1.76 27.02 0.80
C VAL A 50 -1.99 26.58 2.24
N PRO A 51 -3.22 26.16 2.60
CA PRO A 51 -3.51 25.80 3.97
C PRO A 51 -2.81 24.49 4.37
N LEU A 52 -2.34 24.40 5.62
CA LEU A 52 -1.62 23.23 6.16
C LEU A 52 -2.38 21.91 6.02
N TRP A 53 -3.72 21.93 6.06
CA TRP A 53 -4.53 20.72 5.88
C TRP A 53 -4.41 20.12 4.48
N PHE A 54 -3.92 20.87 3.49
CA PHE A 54 -3.71 20.39 2.12
C PHE A 54 -2.79 19.17 2.11
N GLY A 55 -1.67 19.21 2.83
CA GLY A 55 -0.74 18.08 2.91
C GLY A 55 -1.39 16.84 3.51
N VAL A 56 -2.24 17.00 4.52
CA VAL A 56 -2.98 15.88 5.14
C VAL A 56 -3.99 15.30 4.17
N LEU A 57 -4.76 16.13 3.46
CA LEU A 57 -5.76 15.66 2.50
C LEU A 57 -5.14 15.01 1.27
N SER A 58 -4.05 15.56 0.73
CA SER A 58 -3.39 14.99 -0.45
C SER A 58 -2.78 13.62 -0.15
N ILE A 59 -2.14 13.47 1.02
CA ILE A 59 -1.66 12.16 1.48
C ILE A 59 -2.82 11.23 1.79
N GLY A 60 -3.89 11.72 2.41
CA GLY A 60 -5.12 10.95 2.64
C GLY A 60 -5.71 10.39 1.34
N LEU A 61 -5.74 11.19 0.28
CA LEU A 61 -6.17 10.77 -1.05
C LEU A 61 -5.23 9.73 -1.67
N GLY A 62 -3.91 9.93 -1.53
CA GLY A 62 -2.90 8.94 -1.96
C GLY A 62 -3.02 7.60 -1.22
N LEU A 63 -3.35 7.62 0.07
CA LEU A 63 -3.62 6.42 0.88
C LEU A 63 -4.93 5.76 0.46
N ALA A 64 -5.98 6.52 0.14
CA ALA A 64 -7.23 5.98 -0.38
C ALA A 64 -7.00 5.26 -1.72
N LEU A 65 -6.24 5.88 -2.64
CA LEU A 65 -5.81 5.24 -3.89
C LEU A 65 -5.03 3.96 -3.61
N LEU A 66 -4.04 3.99 -2.71
CA LEU A 66 -3.28 2.81 -2.33
C LEU A 66 -4.20 1.71 -1.80
N GLY A 67 -5.16 2.03 -0.93
CA GLY A 67 -6.13 1.07 -0.40
C GLY A 67 -6.93 0.38 -1.51
N VAL A 68 -7.40 1.12 -2.50
CA VAL A 68 -8.09 0.57 -3.68
C VAL A 68 -7.16 -0.36 -4.47
N LEU A 69 -5.92 0.05 -4.70
CA LEU A 69 -4.93 -0.76 -5.44
C LEU A 69 -4.57 -2.06 -4.71
N LEU A 70 -4.33 -2.00 -3.40
CA LEU A 70 -4.08 -3.18 -2.56
C LEU A 70 -5.28 -4.13 -2.54
N TRP A 71 -6.50 -3.58 -2.50
CA TRP A 71 -7.71 -4.38 -2.59
C TRP A 71 -7.83 -5.10 -3.94
N GLN A 72 -7.60 -4.40 -5.06
CA GLN A 72 -7.58 -5.00 -6.39
C GLN A 72 -6.50 -6.09 -6.50
N GLN A 73 -5.32 -5.85 -5.93
CA GLN A 73 -4.23 -6.81 -5.93
C GLN A 73 -4.58 -8.07 -5.11
N ALA A 74 -5.23 -7.91 -3.96
CA ALA A 74 -5.74 -9.02 -3.17
C ALA A 74 -6.78 -9.85 -3.95
N LEU A 75 -7.72 -9.20 -4.63
CA LEU A 75 -8.69 -9.87 -5.50
C LEU A 75 -8.02 -10.64 -6.65
N SER A 76 -6.99 -10.05 -7.27
CA SER A 76 -6.21 -10.70 -8.34
C SER A 76 -5.50 -11.96 -7.84
N LEU A 77 -4.85 -11.90 -6.68
CA LEU A 77 -4.20 -13.04 -6.05
C LEU A 77 -5.19 -14.15 -5.68
N LEU A 78 -6.34 -13.78 -5.09
CA LEU A 78 -7.40 -14.74 -4.74
C LEU A 78 -8.03 -15.41 -5.97
N ARG A 79 -7.96 -14.77 -7.15
CA ARG A 79 -8.36 -15.35 -8.44
C ARG A 79 -7.29 -16.23 -9.09
N GLY A 80 -6.17 -16.49 -8.42
CA GLY A 80 -5.13 -17.40 -8.89
C GLY A 80 -4.05 -16.78 -9.77
N ARG A 81 -4.04 -15.45 -9.97
CA ARG A 81 -2.96 -14.77 -10.69
C ARG A 81 -1.76 -14.60 -9.76
N LYS A 82 -0.74 -15.44 -9.96
CA LYS A 82 0.44 -15.55 -9.10
C LYS A 82 1.51 -14.47 -9.34
N SER A 83 1.42 -13.68 -10.40
CA SER A 83 2.41 -12.63 -10.66
C SER A 83 1.99 -11.30 -10.01
N PRO A 84 2.93 -10.52 -9.50
CA PRO A 84 2.65 -9.14 -9.14
C PRO A 84 2.22 -8.40 -10.41
N VAL A 85 1.10 -7.68 -10.33
CA VAL A 85 0.65 -6.86 -11.45
C VAL A 85 1.57 -5.64 -11.51
N ALA A 86 2.60 -5.69 -12.36
CA ALA A 86 3.55 -4.59 -12.52
C ALA A 86 2.83 -3.25 -12.77
N GLY A 87 1.70 -3.29 -13.48
CA GLY A 87 0.83 -2.12 -13.65
C GLY A 87 0.33 -1.51 -12.34
N ILE A 88 -0.01 -2.32 -11.32
CA ILE A 88 -0.44 -1.80 -10.00
C ILE A 88 0.72 -1.11 -9.29
N MET A 89 1.95 -1.64 -9.38
CA MET A 89 3.12 -1.01 -8.78
C MET A 89 3.44 0.34 -9.45
N VAL A 90 3.40 0.39 -10.78
CA VAL A 90 3.58 1.63 -11.54
C VAL A 90 2.50 2.64 -11.20
N VAL A 91 1.23 2.23 -11.22
CA VAL A 91 0.09 3.12 -10.88
C VAL A 91 0.16 3.58 -9.43
N ALA A 92 0.62 2.75 -8.48
CA ALA A 92 0.76 3.16 -7.09
C ALA A 92 1.84 4.24 -6.93
N GLY A 93 3.05 3.99 -7.46
CA GLY A 93 4.16 4.94 -7.36
C GLY A 93 3.87 6.25 -8.08
N PHE A 94 3.57 6.18 -9.37
CA PHE A 94 3.30 7.38 -10.17
C PHE A 94 1.96 8.02 -9.85
N GLY A 95 0.95 7.26 -9.43
CA GLY A 95 -0.36 7.80 -9.09
C GLY A 95 -0.31 8.69 -7.85
N ALA A 96 0.43 8.30 -6.82
CA ALA A 96 0.63 9.15 -5.64
C ALA A 96 1.37 10.45 -5.99
N TYR A 97 2.43 10.34 -6.79
CA TYR A 97 3.20 11.48 -7.29
C TYR A 97 2.35 12.42 -8.17
N LEU A 98 1.58 11.88 -9.12
CA LEU A 98 0.68 12.65 -9.98
C LEU A 98 -0.42 13.31 -9.16
N LEU A 99 -1.00 12.62 -8.17
CA LEU A 99 -1.99 13.20 -7.27
C LEU A 99 -1.41 14.39 -6.50
N TRP A 100 -0.21 14.26 -5.94
CA TRP A 100 0.48 15.37 -5.28
C TRP A 100 0.66 16.56 -6.22
N GLY A 101 1.25 16.34 -7.40
CA GLY A 101 1.54 17.39 -8.36
C GLY A 101 0.29 18.09 -8.89
N LEU A 102 -0.73 17.32 -9.29
CA LEU A 102 -1.98 17.86 -9.81
C LEU A 102 -2.80 18.58 -8.74
N CYS A 103 -2.91 18.02 -7.53
CA CYS A 103 -3.58 18.70 -6.42
C CYS A 103 -2.82 19.97 -6.03
N GLY A 104 -1.49 19.94 -6.07
CA GLY A 104 -0.66 21.08 -5.74
C GLY A 104 -0.84 22.24 -6.72
N ILE A 105 -0.82 21.96 -8.02
CA ILE A 105 -1.12 22.98 -9.05
C ILE A 105 -2.53 23.55 -8.85
N ALA A 106 -3.51 22.68 -8.56
CA ALA A 106 -4.89 23.12 -8.37
C ALA A 106 -5.08 24.10 -7.19
N VAL A 107 -4.17 24.07 -6.21
CA VAL A 107 -4.19 24.94 -5.03
C VAL A 107 -3.14 26.06 -5.12
N GLY A 108 -2.40 26.15 -6.24
CA GLY A 108 -1.46 27.25 -6.52
C GLY A 108 -0.02 27.03 -6.05
N LEU A 109 0.38 25.79 -5.76
CA LEU A 109 1.78 25.48 -5.46
C LEU A 109 2.67 25.66 -6.70
N GLY A 110 3.89 26.17 -6.46
CA GLY A 110 4.92 26.29 -7.49
C GLY A 110 5.37 24.93 -8.05
N THR A 111 6.03 24.93 -9.21
CA THR A 111 6.57 23.72 -9.85
C THR A 111 7.64 23.02 -9.00
N GLU A 112 8.42 23.78 -8.24
CA GLU A 112 9.46 23.27 -7.33
C GLU A 112 8.85 22.55 -6.11
N GLU A 113 7.67 22.98 -5.65
CA GLU A 113 6.96 22.37 -4.52
C GLU A 113 6.09 21.17 -4.94
N THR A 114 5.78 21.07 -6.23
CA THR A 114 4.91 20.01 -6.79
C THR A 114 5.71 18.89 -7.43
N TRP A 115 6.29 19.13 -8.61
CA TRP A 115 6.89 18.10 -9.44
C TRP A 115 8.34 17.79 -9.06
N PHE A 116 9.13 18.83 -8.78
CA PHE A 116 10.55 18.68 -8.45
C PHE A 116 10.81 18.59 -6.94
N SER A 117 9.74 18.56 -6.14
CA SER A 117 9.82 18.42 -4.70
C SER A 117 10.33 17.04 -4.29
N PRO A 118 11.43 16.94 -3.52
CA PRO A 118 11.89 15.67 -2.98
C PRO A 118 10.86 14.98 -2.08
N PHE A 119 9.97 15.76 -1.45
CA PHE A 119 8.84 15.24 -0.69
C PHE A 119 7.86 14.49 -1.58
N ALA A 120 7.65 14.95 -2.82
CA ALA A 120 6.83 14.27 -3.82
C ALA A 120 7.54 13.05 -4.40
N LEU A 121 8.84 13.19 -4.72
CA LEU A 121 9.64 12.13 -5.34
C LEU A 121 9.76 10.90 -4.43
N VAL A 122 9.86 11.07 -3.11
CA VAL A 122 9.96 9.95 -2.17
C VAL A 122 8.65 9.14 -2.06
N LEU A 123 7.50 9.70 -2.48
CA LEU A 123 6.23 8.97 -2.51
C LEU A 123 6.29 7.78 -3.48
N ILE A 124 7.01 7.92 -4.60
CA ILE A 124 7.13 6.87 -5.63
C ILE A 124 7.68 5.56 -5.03
N PRO A 125 8.90 5.54 -4.45
CA PRO A 125 9.44 4.32 -3.88
C PRO A 125 8.63 3.83 -2.67
N ILE A 126 8.10 4.72 -1.82
CA ILE A 126 7.28 4.32 -0.66
C ILE A 126 6.04 3.52 -1.12
N TRP A 127 5.29 4.00 -2.12
CA TRP A 127 4.10 3.32 -2.61
C TRP A 127 4.43 2.00 -3.30
N ILE A 128 5.51 1.97 -4.09
CA ILE A 128 5.98 0.73 -4.74
C ILE A 128 6.35 -0.31 -3.69
N ILE A 129 7.10 0.07 -2.66
CA ILE A 129 7.49 -0.82 -1.57
C ILE A 129 6.26 -1.32 -0.82
N ALA A 130 5.30 -0.45 -0.50
CA ALA A 130 4.07 -0.84 0.20
C ALA A 130 3.29 -1.91 -0.59
N VAL A 131 3.09 -1.70 -1.90
CA VAL A 131 2.44 -2.66 -2.79
C VAL A 131 3.23 -3.97 -2.88
N ALA A 132 4.56 -3.91 -3.00
CA ALA A 132 5.41 -5.08 -3.10
C ALA A 132 5.38 -5.92 -1.82
N LEU A 133 5.50 -5.29 -0.65
CA LEU A 133 5.46 -5.95 0.64
C LEU A 133 4.09 -6.57 0.93
N PHE A 134 3.01 -5.82 0.67
CA PHE A 134 1.65 -6.34 0.81
C PHE A 134 1.44 -7.60 -0.05
N TRP A 135 1.85 -7.54 -1.31
CA TRP A 135 1.78 -8.67 -2.21
C TRP A 135 2.60 -9.85 -1.73
N LEU A 136 3.84 -9.63 -1.30
CA LEU A 136 4.75 -10.70 -0.84
C LEU A 136 4.19 -11.41 0.38
N VAL A 137 3.70 -10.65 1.37
CA VAL A 137 3.09 -11.20 2.59
C VAL A 137 1.83 -12.00 2.25
N LEU A 138 0.96 -11.46 1.39
CA LEU A 138 -0.28 -12.13 1.03
C LEU A 138 -0.03 -13.37 0.16
N ALA A 139 0.88 -13.30 -0.82
CA ALA A 139 1.23 -14.41 -1.70
C ALA A 139 1.87 -15.56 -0.91
N ARG A 140 2.79 -15.26 0.02
CA ARG A 140 3.37 -16.26 0.92
C ARG A 140 2.28 -16.97 1.74
N ARG A 141 1.33 -16.22 2.30
CA ARG A 141 0.24 -16.79 3.08
C ARG A 141 -0.70 -17.66 2.24
N ILE A 142 -0.95 -17.30 0.98
CA ILE A 142 -1.86 -18.05 0.10
C ILE A 142 -1.19 -19.31 -0.47
N TYR A 143 0.05 -19.23 -0.90
CA TYR A 143 0.68 -20.27 -1.72
C TYR A 143 1.78 -21.07 -1.01
N THR A 144 2.31 -20.58 0.11
CA THR A 144 3.47 -21.19 0.76
C THR A 144 3.13 -21.79 2.12
N ASP A 145 2.16 -21.23 2.86
CA ASP A 145 1.68 -21.84 4.11
C ASP A 145 0.90 -23.12 3.79
N ARG A 146 1.63 -24.25 3.76
CA ARG A 146 1.03 -25.59 3.70
C ARG A 146 0.20 -25.83 4.95
N PRO A 147 -0.90 -26.59 4.86
CA PRO A 147 -1.60 -27.05 6.05
C PRO A 147 -0.61 -27.79 6.96
N THR A 148 -0.79 -27.62 8.28
CA THR A 148 0.00 -28.32 9.29
C THR A 148 0.07 -29.80 8.91
N PRO A 149 1.27 -30.42 8.85
CA PRO A 149 1.38 -31.82 8.48
C PRO A 149 0.53 -32.65 9.45
N LYS A 150 -0.47 -33.36 8.90
CA LYS A 150 -1.34 -34.21 9.71
C LYS A 150 -0.60 -35.49 10.08
N TRP A 151 -0.63 -35.84 11.35
CA TRP A 151 -0.08 -37.10 11.80
C TRP A 151 -0.93 -38.30 11.31
N PRO A 152 -0.36 -39.51 11.19
CA PRO A 152 -1.08 -40.67 10.68
C PRO A 152 -2.38 -41.01 11.42
N TRP A 153 -2.49 -40.68 12.71
CA TRP A 153 -3.70 -40.92 13.52
C TRP A 153 -4.80 -39.87 13.28
N GLU A 154 -4.46 -38.60 13.05
CA GLU A 154 -5.42 -37.54 12.67
C GLU A 154 -6.11 -37.84 11.33
N ARG A 155 -5.46 -38.63 10.46
CA ARG A 155 -6.06 -39.10 9.19
C ARG A 155 -7.08 -40.21 9.36
N ARG A 156 -7.07 -40.92 10.50
CA ARG A 156 -8.00 -42.05 10.76
C ARG A 156 -9.37 -41.55 11.22
N GLU A 157 -9.41 -40.42 11.94
CA GLU A 157 -10.64 -39.81 12.45
C GLU A 157 -11.53 -39.22 11.33
N GLU A 158 -10.97 -38.93 10.15
CA GLU A 158 -11.72 -38.40 9.00
C GLU A 158 -12.31 -39.50 8.08
N GLN A 159 -11.97 -40.77 8.30
CA GLN A 159 -12.40 -41.90 7.46
C GLN A 159 -13.48 -42.80 8.10
N GLY A 160 -13.86 -42.54 9.35
CA GLY A 160 -14.95 -43.22 10.06
C GLY A 160 -16.22 -42.37 10.11
#